data_AF-A0AB74KSK3-F1
#
_entry.id   AF-A0AB74KSK3-F1
#
_cell.length_a   1.000
_cell.length_b   1.000
_cell.length_c   1.000
_cell.angle_alpha   90.00
_cell.angle_beta   90.00
_cell.angle_gamma   90.00
#
_symmetry.space_group_name_H-M   'P 1'
#
loop_
_entity.id
_entity.type
_entity.pdbx_description
1 polymer ?
#
loop_
_entity_poly.entity_id
_entity_poly.type
_entity_poly.pdbx_seq_one_letter_code
_entity_poly.pdbx_strand_id
1 'polypeptide(L)' 'KQVDHLICFNTAIATNDVQEYLKAGAIAELVDYHIIAAQVKNGQQNSRIDFILTQKHKTNSYVEVKSVTIN' A
#
# COMPACT_ATOMS: atom_id res chain seq x y z
N LYS A 1 27.03 7.47 -9.92
CA LYS A 1 25.70 7.79 -9.34
C LYS A 1 25.35 6.66 -8.39
N GLN A 2 25.61 6.86 -7.10
CA GLN A 2 25.26 5.89 -6.06
C GLN A 2 23.77 6.05 -5.81
N VAL A 3 23.00 5.00 -6.10
CA VAL A 3 21.59 4.94 -5.74
C VAL A 3 21.58 4.47 -4.30
N ASP A 4 21.37 5.39 -3.36
CA ASP A 4 21.14 5.02 -1.96
C ASP A 4 19.87 4.18 -1.90
N HIS A 5 20.03 2.87 -1.72
CA HIS A 5 18.92 1.97 -1.49
C HIS A 5 18.33 2.29 -0.12
N LEU A 6 17.19 2.97 -0.11
CA LEU A 6 16.40 3.17 1.10
C LEU A 6 15.80 1.83 1.51
N ILE A 7 16.40 1.20 2.53
CA ILE A 7 15.90 -0.04 3.09
C ILE A 7 14.91 0.31 4.21
N CYS A 8 13.62 0.13 3.97
CA CYS A 8 12.60 0.32 4.98
C CYS A 8 12.27 -1.01 5.67
N PHE A 9 12.90 -1.28 6.82
CA PHE A 9 12.61 -2.45 7.68
C PHE A 9 11.32 -2.29 8.47
N ASN A 10 10.79 -1.07 8.58
CA ASN A 10 9.56 -0.79 9.29
C ASN A 10 8.40 -0.77 8.29
N THR A 11 7.63 -1.85 8.25
CA THR A 11 6.46 -1.97 7.36
C THR A 11 5.49 -0.82 7.55
N ALA A 12 5.32 -0.29 8.77
CA ALA A 12 4.45 0.86 8.99
C ALA A 12 4.94 2.16 8.32
N ILE A 13 6.27 2.35 8.22
CA ILE A 13 6.85 3.51 7.52
C ILE A 13 6.72 3.31 6.00
N ALA A 14 7.00 2.11 5.49
CA ALA A 14 6.80 1.78 4.08
C ALA A 14 5.32 1.93 3.66
N THR A 15 4.38 1.55 4.53
CA THR A 15 2.95 1.74 4.30
C THR A 15 2.60 3.23 4.22
N ASN A 16 3.18 4.10 5.05
CA ASN A 16 2.92 5.54 4.91
C ASN A 16 3.41 6.09 3.56
N ASP A 17 4.62 5.72 3.13
CA ASP A 17 5.17 6.15 1.84
C ASP A 17 4.30 5.65 0.68
N VAL A 18 3.92 4.37 0.69
CA VAL A 18 3.03 3.79 -0.34
C VAL A 18 1.67 4.49 -0.35
N GLN A 19 1.15 4.90 0.80
CA GLN A 19 -0.11 5.65 0.87
C GLN A 19 -0.01 7.00 0.14
N GLU A 20 1.12 7.69 0.25
CA GLU A 20 1.36 8.94 -0.48
C GLU A 20 1.43 8.71 -1.98
N TYR A 21 2.13 7.68 -2.44
CA TYR A 21 2.19 7.33 -3.86
C TYR A 21 0.83 6.92 -4.43
N LEU A 22 0.02 6.18 -3.67
CA LEU A 22 -1.35 5.83 -4.06
C LEU A 22 -2.22 7.10 -4.20
N LYS A 23 -2.15 8.02 -3.24
CA LYS A 23 -2.88 9.30 -3.30
C LYS A 23 -2.40 10.21 -4.44
N ALA A 24 -1.12 10.18 -4.76
CA ALA A 24 -0.54 10.92 -5.87
C ALA A 24 -0.87 10.31 -7.25
N GLY A 25 -1.53 9.15 -7.30
CA GLY A 25 -1.84 8.46 -8.55
C GLY A 25 -0.60 7.90 -9.25
N ALA A 26 0.49 7.65 -8.52
CA ALA A 26 1.75 7.19 -9.09
C ALA A 26 1.69 5.73 -9.61
N ILE A 27 0.67 4.98 -9.20
CA ILE A 27 0.43 3.60 -9.64
C ILE A 27 -0.79 3.60 -10.57
N ALA A 28 -0.55 3.52 -11.88
CA ALA A 28 -1.58 3.67 -12.91
C ALA A 28 -2.75 2.68 -12.76
N GLU A 29 -2.49 1.44 -12.34
CA GLU A 29 -3.53 0.42 -12.14
C GLU A 29 -4.49 0.74 -10.98
N LEU A 30 -4.05 1.59 -10.06
CA LEU A 30 -4.76 1.90 -8.81
C LEU A 30 -5.31 3.34 -8.77
N VAL A 31 -5.03 4.16 -9.79
CA VAL A 31 -5.39 5.59 -9.83
C VAL A 31 -6.91 5.83 -9.77
N ASP A 32 -7.72 4.90 -10.26
CA ASP A 32 -9.19 5.02 -10.25
C ASP A 32 -9.82 4.78 -8.88
N TYR A 33 -9.02 4.35 -7.88
CA TYR A 33 -9.50 4.16 -6.52
C TYR A 33 -9.35 5.44 -5.71
N HIS A 34 -10.48 6.00 -5.28
CA HIS A 34 -10.51 7.30 -4.61
C HIS A 34 -10.53 7.19 -3.08
N ILE A 35 -10.91 6.02 -2.54
CA ILE A 35 -10.96 5.78 -1.11
C ILE A 35 -9.85 4.80 -0.75
N ILE A 36 -8.95 5.23 0.12
CA ILE A 36 -7.77 4.47 0.57
C ILE A 36 -7.84 4.33 2.08
N ALA A 37 -8.12 3.12 2.58
CA ALA A 37 -8.11 2.80 4.00
C ALA A 37 -6.86 1.98 4.34
N ALA A 38 -6.01 2.47 5.24
CA ALA A 38 -4.77 1.81 5.65
C ALA A 38 -4.92 1.03 6.95
N GLN A 39 -4.11 -0.02 7.15
CA GLN A 39 -4.00 -0.83 8.37
C GLN A 39 -5.34 -1.41 8.88
N VAL A 40 -6.17 -1.87 7.96
CA VAL A 40 -7.51 -2.38 8.29
C VAL A 40 -7.39 -3.74 8.99
N LYS A 41 -8.10 -3.91 10.11
CA LYS A 41 -8.13 -5.21 10.81
C LYS A 41 -8.83 -6.26 9.95
N ASN A 42 -8.20 -7.41 9.77
CA ASN A 42 -8.85 -8.54 9.13
C ASN A 42 -9.76 -9.24 10.16
N GLY A 43 -11.08 -9.17 9.98
CA GLY A 43 -12.05 -9.57 11.02
C GLY A 43 -11.98 -11.03 11.49
N GLN A 44 -11.26 -11.91 10.78
CA GLN A 44 -11.17 -13.34 11.08
C GLN A 44 -9.77 -13.80 11.53
N GLN A 45 -8.77 -12.93 11.47
CA GLN A 45 -7.39 -13.26 11.82
C GLN A 45 -6.77 -12.14 12.64
N ASN A 46 -5.76 -12.44 13.46
CA ASN A 46 -4.99 -11.42 14.17
C ASN A 46 -4.04 -10.63 13.24
N SER A 47 -4.36 -10.57 11.94
CA SER A 47 -3.61 -9.91 10.87
C SER A 47 -4.28 -8.59 10.48
N ARG A 48 -3.47 -7.69 9.92
CA ARG A 48 -3.93 -6.41 9.36
C ARG A 48 -3.64 -6.42 7.88
N ILE A 49 -4.56 -5.85 7.11
CA ILE A 49 -4.41 -5.59 5.69
C ILE A 49 -3.76 -4.22 5.55
N ASP A 50 -2.72 -4.10 4.72
CA ASP A 50 -2.03 -2.82 4.53
C ASP A 50 -2.96 -1.77 3.95
N PHE A 51 -3.67 -2.08 2.86
CA PHE A 51 -4.69 -1.20 2.31
C PHE A 51 -5.94 -1.90 1.78
N ILE A 52 -7.07 -1.22 1.93
CA ILE A 52 -8.29 -1.48 1.17
C ILE A 52 -8.58 -0.24 0.32
N LEU A 53 -8.61 -0.47 -0.99
CA LEU A 53 -8.93 0.53 -2.00
C LEU A 53 -10.38 0.32 -2.45
N THR A 54 -11.20 1.37 -2.37
CA THR A 54 -12.61 1.30 -2.79
C THR A 54 -12.96 2.41 -3.76
N GLN A 55 -13.87 2.08 -4.68
CA GLN A 55 -14.40 3.01 -5.66
C GLN A 55 -15.86 2.70 -5.95
N LYS A 56 -16.64 3.74 -6.21
CA LYS A 56 -18.05 3.59 -6.57
C LYS A 56 -18.16 2.71 -7.83
N HIS A 57 -19.01 1.68 -7.78
CA HIS A 57 -19.23 0.72 -8.87
C HIS A 57 -18.04 -0.17 -9.24
N LYS A 58 -17.02 -0.29 -8.38
CA LYS A 58 -15.89 -1.22 -8.57
C LYS A 58 -15.77 -2.14 -7.36
N THR A 59 -15.27 -3.36 -7.58
CA THR A 59 -14.92 -4.26 -6.49
C THR A 59 -13.78 -3.68 -5.66
N ASN A 60 -13.86 -3.87 -4.34
CA ASN A 60 -12.79 -3.49 -3.42
C ASN A 60 -11.49 -4.23 -3.77
N SER A 61 -10.37 -3.52 -3.73
CA SER A 61 -9.03 -4.10 -3.91
C SER A 61 -8.28 -4.10 -2.60
N TYR A 62 -7.72 -5.26 -2.27
CA TYR A 62 -6.87 -5.47 -1.10
C TYR A 62 -5.42 -5.42 -1.56
N VAL A 63 -4.62 -4.53 -0.98
CA VAL A 63 -3.22 -4.33 -1.35
C VAL A 63 -2.35 -4.65 -0.13
N GLU A 64 -1.35 -5.49 -0.35
CA GLU A 64 -0.33 -5.89 0.62
C GLU A 64 1.03 -5.39 0.13
N VAL A 65 1.76 -4.69 0.99
CA VAL A 65 3.07 -4.12 0.69
C VAL A 65 4.14 -5.09 1.15
N LYS A 66 5.04 -5.46 0.24
CA LYS A 66 6.20 -6.30 0.57
C LYS A 66 7.49 -5.58 0.18
N SER A 67 8.43 -5.51 1.11
CA SER A 67 9.79 -5.06 0.82
C SER A 67 10.57 -6.19 0.15
N VAL A 68 11.14 -5.94 -1.03
CA VAL A 68 12.06 -6.86 -1.72
C VAL A 68 13.42 -6.19 -1.81
N THR A 69 14.45 -6.87 -1.33
CA THR A 69 15.85 -6.47 -1.53
C THR A 69 16.47 -7.43 -2.52
N ILE A 70 17.13 -6.89 -3.55
CA ILE A 70 17.94 -7.70 -4.47
C ILE A 70 19.33 -7.79 -3.85
N ASN A 71 19.76 -9.01 -3.51
CA ASN A 71 21.15 -9.29 -3.13
C ASN A 71 22.00 -9.56 -4.38
#